data_AF-A0AAV9Z7Y1-F1
#
_entry.id   AF-A0AAV9Z7Y1-F1
#
_cell.length_a   1.000
_cell.length_b   1.000
_cell.length_c   1.000
_cell.angle_alpha   90.00
_cell.angle_beta   90.00
_cell.angle_gamma   90.00
#
_symmetry.space_group_name_H-M   'P 1'
#
loop_
_entity.id
_entity.type
_entity.pdbx_description
1 polymer ?
#
loop_
_entity_poly.entity_id
_entity_poly.type
_entity_poly.pdbx_seq_one_letter_code
_entity_poly.pdbx_strand_id
1 'polypeptide(L)'
;CPGIQLVFRPGENQHTSYPFGMHAQIAVPWDYSSEGNRFFIRSTSCRKQVHGSQSHLCNPCDVLNRRNELLYDIRKRIADGVQENTPLIYFPIGGLIRRIRKKNDQLEAMRLTKLNDDRVLAGKIAQLDVHKQFMMAIATNDVSRISALVRAGINNGESIHAMLERFYRACVGVHREGPKYNPKGFTPDDYMVGLCVLRLGGARLAEILHRALGLP
;
A
#
# COMPACT_ATOMS: atom_id res chain seq x y z
N CYS A 1 18.85 -26.95 49.09
CA CYS A 1 17.93 -27.15 47.96
C CYS A 1 18.19 -26.03 46.95
N PRO A 2 18.84 -26.33 45.81
CA PRO A 2 19.16 -25.33 44.80
C PRO A 2 17.92 -24.79 44.08
N GLY A 3 16.83 -25.55 44.08
CA GLY A 3 15.63 -25.26 43.30
C GLY A 3 15.65 -26.00 41.97
N ILE A 4 14.62 -25.77 41.18
CA ILE A 4 14.47 -26.40 39.89
C ILE A 4 15.12 -25.51 38.83
N GLN A 5 16.14 -26.02 38.14
CA GLN A 5 16.78 -25.28 37.06
C GLN A 5 15.89 -25.28 35.82
N LEU A 6 15.65 -24.10 35.25
CA LEU A 6 15.10 -23.99 33.90
C LEU A 6 16.24 -23.96 32.89
N VAL A 7 16.04 -24.70 31.79
CA VAL A 7 16.97 -24.77 30.66
C VAL A 7 16.35 -24.03 29.49
N PHE A 8 17.13 -23.16 28.87
CA PHE A 8 16.72 -22.38 27.70
C PHE A 8 17.41 -22.91 26.44
N ARG A 9 16.85 -22.60 25.28
CA ARG A 9 17.43 -22.97 23.99
C ARG A 9 18.77 -22.24 23.77
N PRO A 10 19.66 -22.76 22.90
CA PRO A 10 20.88 -22.06 22.53
C PRO A 10 20.59 -20.65 22.00
N GLY A 11 21.32 -19.64 22.49
CA GLY A 11 21.11 -18.23 22.13
C GLY A 11 19.96 -17.54 22.87
N GLU A 12 19.19 -18.27 23.68
CA GLU A 12 18.16 -17.74 24.56
C GLU A 12 18.63 -17.72 26.02
N ASN A 13 18.05 -16.84 26.83
CA ASN A 13 18.35 -16.74 28.26
C ASN A 13 17.08 -16.46 29.07
N GLN A 14 17.22 -16.40 30.38
CA GLN A 14 16.11 -16.14 31.30
C GLN A 14 15.36 -14.85 30.97
N HIS A 15 16.07 -13.79 30.59
CA HIS A 15 15.48 -12.47 30.33
C HIS A 15 14.62 -12.46 29.07
N THR A 16 14.98 -13.25 28.06
CA THR A 16 14.28 -13.27 26.78
C THR A 16 13.19 -14.35 26.69
N SER A 17 13.23 -15.35 27.56
CA SER A 17 12.46 -16.60 27.38
C SER A 17 11.58 -16.99 28.57
N TYR A 18 11.83 -16.46 29.76
CA TYR A 18 10.94 -16.65 30.90
C TYR A 18 9.80 -15.61 30.91
N PRO A 19 8.54 -16.01 31.14
CA PRO A 19 7.40 -15.09 31.14
C PRO A 19 7.28 -14.34 32.47
N PHE A 20 8.10 -13.30 32.68
CA PHE A 20 8.05 -12.50 33.91
C PHE A 20 6.70 -11.81 34.14
N GLY A 21 5.97 -11.47 33.07
CA GLY A 21 4.69 -10.77 33.16
C GLY A 21 3.63 -11.49 33.99
N MET A 22 3.67 -12.83 34.04
CA MET A 22 2.71 -13.59 34.85
C MET A 22 2.83 -13.32 36.35
N HIS A 23 4.03 -12.98 36.86
CA HIS A 23 4.25 -12.70 38.29
C HIS A 23 3.52 -11.44 38.75
N ALA A 24 3.19 -10.54 37.83
CA ALA A 24 2.45 -9.32 38.13
C ALA A 24 0.93 -9.52 38.20
N GLN A 25 0.40 -10.60 37.61
CA GLN A 25 -1.05 -10.82 37.47
C GLN A 25 -1.55 -12.11 38.11
N ILE A 26 -0.67 -13.08 38.33
CA ILE A 26 -0.99 -14.40 38.85
C ILE A 26 -0.11 -14.64 40.07
N ALA A 27 -0.75 -14.99 41.19
CA ALA A 27 -0.05 -15.47 42.37
C ALA A 27 0.54 -16.86 42.08
N VAL A 28 1.83 -16.91 41.78
CA VAL A 28 2.54 -18.16 41.51
C VAL A 28 3.16 -18.72 42.80
N PRO A 29 3.11 -20.05 43.04
CA PRO A 29 3.61 -20.65 44.28
C PRO A 29 5.15 -20.84 44.30
N TRP A 30 5.88 -20.00 43.57
CA TRP A 30 7.34 -20.06 43.50
C TRP A 30 7.99 -18.70 43.32
N ASP A 31 9.19 -18.58 43.89
CA ASP A 31 10.13 -17.51 43.62
C ASP A 31 11.11 -17.94 42.51
N TYR A 32 11.79 -16.96 41.93
CA TYR A 32 12.85 -17.20 40.96
C TYR A 32 14.17 -16.57 41.41
N SER A 33 15.28 -17.14 40.96
CA SER A 33 16.62 -16.61 41.18
C SER A 33 17.52 -16.91 39.99
N SER A 34 18.43 -15.99 39.69
CA SER A 34 19.44 -16.16 38.64
C SER A 34 20.83 -16.24 39.28
N GLU A 35 21.59 -17.26 38.94
CA GLU A 35 22.98 -17.44 39.40
C GLU A 35 23.87 -17.64 38.18
N GLY A 36 24.57 -16.56 37.77
CA GLY A 36 25.26 -16.50 36.49
C GLY A 36 24.28 -16.68 35.32
N ASN A 37 24.57 -17.61 34.43
CA ASN A 37 23.72 -17.94 33.27
C ASN A 37 22.70 -19.07 33.55
N ARG A 38 22.46 -19.39 34.81
CA ARG A 38 21.49 -20.41 35.22
C ARG A 38 20.31 -19.76 35.93
N PHE A 39 19.12 -20.21 35.60
CA PHE A 39 17.88 -19.73 36.18
C PHE A 39 17.21 -20.83 36.98
N PHE A 40 16.81 -20.49 38.20
CA PHE A 40 16.22 -21.43 39.13
C PHE A 40 14.86 -20.94 39.59
N ILE A 41 13.94 -21.89 39.76
CA ILE A 41 12.63 -21.70 40.35
C ILE A 41 12.58 -22.47 41.67
N ARG A 42 12.08 -21.83 42.72
CA ARG A 42 11.99 -22.42 44.07
C ARG A 42 10.59 -22.21 44.61
N SER A 43 9.99 -23.27 45.17
CA SER A 43 8.71 -23.11 45.87
C SER A 43 8.84 -22.04 46.97
N THR A 44 7.83 -21.21 47.16
CA THR A 44 7.79 -20.22 48.25
C THR A 44 7.85 -20.88 49.64
N SER A 45 7.44 -22.15 49.74
CA SER A 45 7.54 -22.97 50.96
C SER A 45 8.91 -23.67 51.11
N CYS A 46 9.89 -23.37 50.25
CA CYS A 46 11.21 -23.98 50.28
C CYS A 46 12.06 -23.45 51.45
N ARG A 47 12.42 -24.34 52.38
CA ARG A 47 13.33 -24.02 53.51
C ARG A 47 14.81 -24.00 53.14
N LYS A 48 15.16 -24.06 51.85
CA LYS A 48 16.53 -24.14 51.31
C LYS A 48 17.40 -25.31 51.83
N GLN A 49 16.88 -26.18 52.68
CA GLN A 49 17.54 -27.40 53.18
C GLN A 49 17.08 -28.64 52.39
N VAL A 50 17.92 -29.67 52.34
CA VAL A 50 17.58 -31.00 51.79
C VAL A 50 17.82 -32.01 52.91
N HIS A 51 16.87 -32.91 53.14
CA HIS A 51 17.03 -34.02 54.09
C HIS A 51 17.06 -35.33 53.29
N GLY A 52 18.15 -36.08 53.40
CA GLY A 52 18.38 -37.32 52.66
C GLY A 52 19.22 -37.15 51.39
N SER A 53 19.91 -38.22 51.01
CA SER A 53 20.99 -38.26 50.00
C SER A 53 20.54 -38.55 48.56
N GLN A 54 19.25 -38.86 48.31
CA GLN A 54 18.79 -39.34 46.99
C GLN A 54 18.21 -38.25 46.07
N SER A 55 17.70 -37.13 46.60
CA SER A 55 17.13 -36.05 45.78
C SER A 55 17.81 -34.73 46.10
N HIS A 56 18.27 -34.01 45.08
CA HIS A 56 18.83 -32.68 45.25
C HIS A 56 17.74 -31.62 45.55
N LEU A 57 16.45 -31.96 45.38
CA LEU A 57 15.31 -31.08 45.64
C LEU A 57 14.66 -31.40 46.99
N CYS A 58 14.26 -30.35 47.73
CA CYS A 58 13.39 -30.53 48.90
C CYS A 58 11.97 -30.93 48.47
N ASN A 59 11.21 -31.53 49.38
CA ASN A 59 9.84 -31.99 49.11
C ASN A 59 8.93 -30.90 48.48
N PRO A 60 8.87 -29.65 48.99
CA PRO A 60 8.08 -28.59 48.34
C PRO A 60 8.48 -28.30 46.89
N CYS A 61 9.79 -28.29 46.59
CA CYS A 61 10.28 -28.07 45.23
C CYS A 61 10.05 -29.27 44.32
N ASP A 62 10.11 -30.51 44.82
CA ASP A 62 9.79 -31.70 44.04
C ASP A 62 8.28 -31.78 43.73
N VAL A 63 7.43 -31.47 44.71
CA VAL A 63 5.98 -31.36 44.49
C VAL A 63 5.67 -30.28 43.45
N LEU A 64 6.28 -29.10 43.57
CA LEU A 64 6.16 -28.05 42.56
C LEU A 64 6.61 -28.55 41.18
N ASN A 65 7.72 -29.29 41.10
CA ASN A 65 8.26 -29.79 39.84
C ASN A 65 7.32 -30.78 39.13
N ARG A 66 6.61 -31.63 39.90
CA ARG A 66 5.82 -32.74 39.36
C ARG A 66 4.33 -32.42 39.21
N ARG A 67 3.76 -31.62 40.11
CA ARG A 67 2.31 -31.43 40.22
C ARG A 67 1.81 -30.07 39.73
N ASN A 68 2.71 -29.13 39.41
CA ASN A 68 2.29 -27.80 38.98
C ASN A 68 2.17 -27.70 37.46
N GLU A 69 0.93 -27.65 36.96
CA GLU A 69 0.60 -27.55 35.54
C GLU A 69 1.14 -26.27 34.91
N LEU A 70 1.06 -25.14 35.61
CA LEU A 70 1.54 -23.85 35.09
C LEU A 70 3.06 -23.88 34.83
N LEU A 71 3.84 -24.48 35.74
CA LEU A 71 5.28 -24.64 35.55
C LEU A 71 5.62 -25.59 34.41
N TYR A 72 4.86 -26.68 34.26
CA TYR A 72 4.99 -27.60 33.13
C TYR A 72 4.75 -26.87 31.80
N ASP A 73 3.66 -26.11 31.71
CA ASP A 73 3.30 -25.31 30.55
C ASP A 73 4.36 -24.26 30.20
N ILE A 74 4.95 -23.59 31.19
CA ILE A 74 6.03 -22.63 30.98
C ILE A 74 7.25 -23.32 30.38
N ARG A 75 7.63 -24.50 30.90
CA ARG A 75 8.74 -25.27 30.31
C ARG A 75 8.45 -25.68 28.89
N LYS A 76 7.24 -26.14 28.62
CA LYS A 76 6.80 -26.48 27.27
C LYS A 76 6.90 -25.27 26.34
N ARG A 77 6.46 -24.09 26.77
CA ARG A 77 6.57 -22.83 26.00
C ARG A 77 8.01 -22.38 25.78
N ILE A 78 8.90 -22.59 26.75
CA ILE A 78 10.35 -22.34 26.57
C ILE A 78 10.93 -23.33 25.56
N ALA A 79 10.54 -24.61 25.65
CA ALA A 79 11.08 -25.68 24.84
C ALA A 79 10.56 -25.69 23.40
N ASP A 80 9.28 -25.36 23.18
CA ASP A 80 8.57 -25.46 21.89
C ASP A 80 8.33 -24.07 21.26
N GLY A 81 8.28 -23.02 22.07
CA GLY A 81 7.88 -21.68 21.67
C GLY A 81 6.46 -21.32 22.14
N VAL A 82 6.13 -20.04 22.03
CA VAL A 82 4.81 -19.50 22.42
C VAL A 82 3.89 -19.41 21.21
N GLN A 83 2.67 -19.95 21.33
CA GLN A 83 1.66 -19.86 20.28
C GLN A 83 1.12 -18.42 20.14
N GLU A 84 0.72 -18.02 18.93
CA GLU A 84 0.33 -16.64 18.62
C GLU A 84 -0.90 -16.15 19.42
N ASN A 85 -1.81 -17.07 19.76
CA ASN A 85 -3.04 -16.81 20.52
C ASN A 85 -2.87 -16.87 22.03
N THR A 86 -1.65 -17.11 22.54
CA THR A 86 -1.40 -17.14 23.98
C THR A 86 -1.70 -15.75 24.61
N PRO A 87 -2.23 -15.67 25.83
CA PRO A 87 -2.31 -14.40 26.55
C PRO A 87 -0.94 -13.74 26.73
N LEU A 88 -0.88 -12.41 26.63
CA LEU A 88 0.39 -11.64 26.65
C LEU A 88 1.20 -11.83 27.93
N ILE A 89 0.55 -12.14 29.05
CA ILE A 89 1.22 -12.38 30.34
C ILE A 89 2.17 -13.57 30.32
N TYR A 90 1.93 -14.54 29.43
CA TYR A 90 2.76 -15.72 29.24
C TYR A 90 3.78 -15.56 28.11
N PHE A 91 3.80 -14.40 27.43
CA PHE A 91 4.83 -14.11 26.45
C PHE A 91 6.11 -13.67 27.17
N PRO A 92 7.26 -14.28 26.83
CA PRO A 92 8.51 -13.78 27.32
C PRO A 92 8.91 -12.52 26.53
N ILE A 93 9.81 -11.71 27.09
CA ILE A 93 10.17 -10.40 26.54
C ILE A 93 10.68 -10.51 25.10
N GLY A 94 11.48 -11.54 24.78
CA GLY A 94 11.95 -11.78 23.41
C GLY A 94 10.80 -12.05 22.43
N GLY A 95 9.77 -12.76 22.88
CA GLY A 95 8.55 -12.99 22.11
C GLY A 95 7.76 -11.70 21.86
N LEU A 96 7.64 -10.83 22.87
CA LEU A 96 6.99 -9.53 22.74
C LEU A 96 7.72 -8.61 21.74
N ILE A 97 9.05 -8.52 21.82
CA ILE A 97 9.87 -7.73 20.90
C ILE A 97 9.66 -8.21 19.45
N ARG A 98 9.70 -9.52 19.21
CA ARG A 98 9.44 -10.09 17.87
C ARG A 98 8.05 -9.73 17.35
N ARG A 99 7.04 -9.79 18.21
CA ARG A 99 5.66 -9.43 17.85
C ARG A 99 5.52 -7.94 17.51
N ILE A 100 6.18 -7.07 18.28
CA ILE A 100 6.20 -5.62 18.01
C ILE A 100 6.88 -5.34 16.67
N ARG A 101 8.03 -5.96 16.39
CA ARG A 101 8.71 -5.82 15.09
C ARG A 101 7.81 -6.24 13.93
N LYS A 102 7.22 -7.45 14.00
CA LYS A 102 6.27 -7.94 12.98
C LYS A 102 5.11 -6.96 12.76
N LYS A 103 4.55 -6.38 13.83
CA LYS A 103 3.49 -5.37 13.70
C LYS A 103 3.97 -4.07 13.05
N ASN A 104 5.17 -3.62 13.38
CA ASN A 104 5.75 -2.43 12.74
C ASN A 104 5.99 -2.66 11.25
N ASP A 105 6.49 -3.83 10.87
CA ASP A 105 6.71 -4.18 9.46
C ASP A 105 5.38 -4.20 8.69
N GLN A 106 4.31 -4.76 9.29
CA GLN A 106 2.97 -4.74 8.73
C GLN A 106 2.39 -3.32 8.59
N LEU A 107 2.60 -2.47 9.61
CA LEU A 107 2.17 -1.08 9.56
C LEU A 107 2.86 -0.32 8.43
N GLU A 108 4.15 -0.55 8.24
CA GLU A 108 4.91 0.11 7.18
C GLU A 108 4.48 -0.37 5.80
N ALA A 109 4.25 -1.68 5.64
CA ALA A 109 3.69 -2.23 4.40
C ALA A 109 2.32 -1.60 4.06
N MET A 110 1.41 -1.51 5.04
CA MET A 110 0.10 -0.88 4.85
C MET A 110 0.20 0.62 4.50
N ARG A 111 1.16 1.35 5.08
CA ARG A 111 1.41 2.75 4.72
C ARG A 111 1.83 2.91 3.27
N LEU A 112 2.75 2.06 2.80
CA LEU A 112 3.21 2.08 1.42
C LEU A 112 2.07 1.74 0.45
N THR A 113 1.24 0.73 0.76
CA THR A 113 0.05 0.41 -0.03
C THR A 113 -0.90 1.60 -0.10
N LYS A 114 -1.22 2.23 1.03
CA LYS A 114 -2.08 3.40 1.07
C LYS A 114 -1.54 4.56 0.21
N LEU A 115 -0.25 4.85 0.28
CA LEU A 115 0.37 5.91 -0.54
C LEU A 115 0.26 5.61 -2.04
N ASN A 116 0.37 4.34 -2.44
CA ASN A 116 0.18 3.94 -3.83
C ASN A 116 -1.28 4.06 -4.25
N ASP A 117 -2.21 3.63 -3.41
CA ASP A 117 -3.65 3.76 -3.67
C ASP A 117 -4.06 5.23 -3.81
N ASP A 118 -3.55 6.11 -2.93
CA ASP A 118 -3.79 7.55 -2.97
C ASP A 118 -3.27 8.17 -4.29
N ARG A 119 -2.09 7.75 -4.77
CA ARG A 119 -1.54 8.19 -6.07
C ARG A 119 -2.39 7.72 -7.25
N VAL A 120 -2.82 6.45 -7.23
CA VAL A 120 -3.69 5.89 -8.27
C VAL A 120 -5.02 6.64 -8.28
N LEU A 121 -5.62 6.87 -7.11
CA LEU A 121 -6.88 7.58 -6.97
C LEU A 121 -6.76 9.03 -7.45
N ALA A 122 -5.69 9.73 -7.10
CA ALA A 122 -5.43 11.09 -7.61
C ALA A 122 -5.35 11.11 -9.14
N GLY A 123 -4.67 10.14 -9.75
CA GLY A 123 -4.63 9.98 -11.20
C GLY A 123 -6.02 9.73 -11.82
N LYS A 124 -6.85 8.91 -11.17
CA LYS A 124 -8.23 8.65 -11.62
C LYS A 124 -9.13 9.87 -11.46
N ILE A 125 -8.99 10.64 -10.38
CA ILE A 125 -9.72 11.89 -10.17
C ILE A 125 -9.38 12.89 -11.29
N ALA A 126 -8.09 13.04 -11.62
CA ALA A 126 -7.67 13.91 -12.72
C ALA A 126 -8.24 13.44 -14.08
N GLN A 127 -8.24 12.14 -14.35
CA GLN A 127 -8.87 11.58 -15.57
C GLN A 127 -10.38 11.83 -15.62
N LEU A 128 -11.07 11.72 -14.48
CA LEU A 128 -12.50 12.02 -14.40
C LEU A 128 -12.79 13.50 -14.64
N ASP A 129 -11.95 14.41 -14.15
CA ASP A 129 -12.13 15.85 -14.38
C ASP A 129 -12.00 16.17 -15.88
N VAL A 130 -10.98 15.62 -16.54
CA VAL A 130 -10.81 15.72 -18.00
C VAL A 130 -12.05 15.16 -18.72
N HIS A 131 -12.57 14.01 -18.29
CA HIS A 131 -13.79 13.46 -18.89
C HIS A 131 -15.02 14.35 -18.69
N LYS A 132 -15.19 14.95 -17.51
CA LYS A 132 -16.27 15.92 -17.24
C LYS A 132 -16.15 17.15 -18.13
N GLN A 133 -14.95 17.71 -18.29
CA GLN A 133 -14.72 18.85 -19.19
C GLN A 133 -15.08 18.51 -20.64
N PHE A 134 -14.71 17.31 -21.10
CA PHE A 134 -15.10 16.82 -22.43
C PHE A 134 -16.62 16.73 -22.60
N MET A 135 -17.31 16.13 -21.63
CA MET A 135 -18.77 16.02 -21.64
C MET A 135 -19.44 17.39 -21.62
N MET A 136 -18.91 18.35 -20.85
CA MET A 136 -19.40 19.73 -20.83
C MET A 136 -19.21 20.41 -22.20
N ALA A 137 -18.06 20.27 -22.83
CA ALA A 137 -17.80 20.84 -24.16
C ALA A 137 -18.75 20.28 -25.24
N ILE A 138 -19.07 18.98 -25.18
CA ILE A 138 -20.10 18.38 -26.03
C ILE A 138 -21.47 19.00 -25.74
N ALA A 139 -21.84 19.11 -24.46
CA ALA A 139 -23.14 19.62 -24.03
C ALA A 139 -23.37 21.10 -24.40
N THR A 140 -22.32 21.92 -24.50
CA THR A 140 -22.39 23.32 -24.94
C THR A 140 -22.63 23.51 -26.44
N ASN A 141 -22.76 22.42 -27.20
CA ASN A 141 -23.51 22.36 -28.45
C ASN A 141 -22.94 23.10 -29.69
N ASP A 142 -21.63 22.96 -29.97
CA ASP A 142 -21.06 23.24 -31.31
C ASP A 142 -20.88 21.91 -32.11
N VAL A 143 -22.01 21.21 -32.26
CA VAL A 143 -22.11 19.75 -32.45
C VAL A 143 -21.48 19.25 -33.75
N SER A 144 -21.51 20.05 -34.81
CA SER A 144 -21.10 19.60 -36.15
C SER A 144 -19.58 19.47 -36.28
N ARG A 145 -18.80 20.40 -35.73
CA ARG A 145 -17.33 20.37 -35.75
C ARG A 145 -16.75 19.43 -34.69
N ILE A 146 -17.37 19.37 -33.52
CA ILE A 146 -16.96 18.48 -32.42
C ILE A 146 -17.13 17.02 -32.83
N SER A 147 -18.27 16.65 -33.44
CA SER A 147 -18.51 15.29 -33.92
C SER A 147 -17.46 14.83 -34.93
N ALA A 148 -17.05 15.69 -35.87
CA ALA A 148 -16.02 15.35 -36.87
C ALA A 148 -14.64 15.12 -36.22
N LEU A 149 -14.24 16.00 -35.29
CA LEU A 149 -12.98 15.88 -34.55
C LEU A 149 -12.94 14.66 -33.62
N VAL A 150 -14.04 14.37 -32.92
CA VAL A 150 -14.15 13.20 -32.05
C VAL A 150 -14.15 11.91 -32.86
N ARG A 151 -14.86 11.85 -34.00
CA ARG A 151 -14.81 10.68 -34.90
C ARG A 151 -13.41 10.47 -35.47
N ALA A 152 -12.72 11.55 -35.86
CA ALA A 152 -11.34 11.46 -36.33
C ALA A 152 -10.40 10.95 -35.23
N GLY A 153 -10.56 11.43 -33.99
CA GLY A 153 -9.79 10.95 -32.84
C GLY A 153 -10.04 9.48 -32.51
N ILE A 154 -11.30 9.03 -32.50
CA ILE A 154 -11.67 7.63 -32.28
C ILE A 154 -11.08 6.72 -33.38
N ASN A 155 -11.19 7.13 -34.65
CA ASN A 155 -10.64 6.37 -35.77
C ASN A 155 -9.10 6.27 -35.73
N ASN A 156 -8.43 7.25 -35.11
CA ASN A 156 -6.99 7.26 -34.92
C ASN A 156 -6.54 6.58 -33.61
N GLY A 157 -7.47 6.05 -32.80
CA GLY A 157 -7.16 5.46 -31.48
C GLY A 157 -6.69 6.48 -30.44
N GLU A 158 -7.04 7.75 -30.57
CA GLU A 158 -6.63 8.82 -29.66
C GLU A 158 -7.34 8.70 -28.31
N SER A 159 -6.62 8.98 -27.21
CA SER A 159 -7.21 9.05 -25.88
C SER A 159 -8.11 10.29 -25.74
N ILE A 160 -9.06 10.26 -24.80
CA ILE A 160 -9.97 11.41 -24.54
C ILE A 160 -9.17 12.69 -24.25
N HIS A 161 -8.05 12.58 -23.53
CA HIS A 161 -7.17 13.72 -23.28
C HIS A 161 -6.57 14.29 -24.58
N ALA A 162 -6.08 13.44 -25.48
CA ALA A 162 -5.54 13.89 -26.76
C ALA A 162 -6.60 14.57 -27.63
N MET A 163 -7.83 14.01 -27.64
CA MET A 163 -8.97 14.61 -28.33
C MET A 163 -9.34 15.98 -27.73
N LEU A 164 -9.35 16.11 -26.40
CA LEU A 164 -9.59 17.38 -25.71
C LEU A 164 -8.52 18.41 -25.95
N GLU A 165 -7.24 18.02 -25.92
CA GLU A 165 -6.14 18.94 -26.16
C GLU A 165 -6.18 19.46 -27.61
N ARG A 166 -6.52 18.60 -28.56
CA ARG A 166 -6.75 18.99 -29.97
C ARG A 166 -7.94 19.94 -30.10
N PHE A 167 -9.00 19.71 -29.34
CA PHE A 167 -10.16 20.61 -29.26
C PHE A 167 -9.80 21.96 -28.65
N TYR A 168 -9.10 21.99 -27.50
CA TYR A 168 -8.62 23.23 -26.88
C TYR A 168 -7.66 24.00 -27.80
N ARG A 169 -6.75 23.34 -28.52
CA ARG A 169 -5.90 23.99 -29.52
C ARG A 169 -6.73 24.58 -30.67
N ALA A 170 -7.78 23.88 -31.10
CA ALA A 170 -8.70 24.40 -32.11
C ALA A 170 -9.53 25.59 -31.61
N CYS A 171 -9.91 25.64 -30.31
CA CYS A 171 -10.66 26.76 -29.72
C CYS A 171 -9.78 27.94 -29.29
N VAL A 172 -8.59 27.71 -28.73
CA VAL A 172 -7.66 28.78 -28.29
C VAL A 172 -6.98 29.45 -29.48
N GLY A 173 -6.69 28.70 -30.54
CA GLY A 173 -6.24 29.26 -31.82
C GLY A 173 -7.29 30.12 -32.55
N VAL A 174 -8.50 30.25 -31.99
CA VAL A 174 -9.58 31.11 -32.50
C VAL A 174 -9.65 32.44 -31.74
N HIS A 175 -9.08 32.56 -30.54
CA HIS A 175 -9.41 33.66 -29.63
C HIS A 175 -8.35 34.74 -29.37
N ARG A 176 -7.11 34.65 -29.90
CA ARG A 176 -6.11 35.69 -29.59
C ARG A 176 -5.39 36.41 -30.71
N GLU A 177 -5.38 35.95 -31.96
CA GLU A 177 -4.91 36.73 -33.13
C GLU A 177 -4.96 35.84 -34.38
N GLY A 178 -6.10 35.80 -35.09
CA GLY A 178 -6.25 35.16 -36.41
C GLY A 178 -6.20 33.61 -36.46
N PRO A 179 -6.70 32.98 -37.55
CA PRO A 179 -7.08 31.57 -37.54
C PRO A 179 -5.91 30.66 -37.94
N LYS A 180 -5.38 29.81 -37.04
CA LYS A 180 -4.36 28.79 -37.43
C LYS A 180 -4.45 27.45 -36.68
N TYR A 181 -5.60 26.79 -36.77
CA TYR A 181 -5.58 25.35 -37.06
C TYR A 181 -6.70 25.03 -38.07
N ASN A 182 -6.34 25.10 -39.35
CA ASN A 182 -7.22 24.74 -40.44
C ASN A 182 -6.73 23.37 -40.97
N PRO A 183 -7.44 22.26 -40.70
CA PRO A 183 -7.09 20.99 -41.32
C PRO A 183 -7.35 21.13 -42.83
N LYS A 184 -6.29 21.46 -43.59
CA LYS A 184 -6.27 21.60 -45.07
C LYS A 184 -7.66 21.90 -45.67
N GLY A 185 -8.12 23.14 -45.50
CA GLY A 185 -9.36 23.62 -46.07
C GLY A 185 -9.21 25.10 -46.41
N PHE A 186 -9.73 25.52 -47.54
CA PHE A 186 -9.56 26.83 -48.14
C PHE A 186 -9.93 28.00 -47.20
N THR A 187 -9.20 29.11 -47.31
CA THR A 187 -9.52 30.35 -46.59
C THR A 187 -10.68 31.10 -47.29
N PRO A 188 -11.38 32.01 -46.60
CA PRO A 188 -12.43 32.84 -47.22
C PRO A 188 -11.90 33.66 -48.41
N ASP A 189 -10.64 34.07 -48.36
CA ASP A 189 -9.99 34.81 -49.43
C ASP A 189 -9.74 33.89 -50.64
N ASP A 190 -9.33 32.65 -50.41
CA ASP A 190 -9.20 31.65 -51.48
C ASP A 190 -10.54 31.38 -52.17
N TYR A 191 -11.65 31.35 -51.42
CA TYR A 191 -13.00 31.20 -51.96
C TYR A 191 -13.41 32.39 -52.83
N MET A 192 -13.08 33.62 -52.42
CA MET A 192 -13.36 34.83 -53.20
C MET A 192 -12.52 34.88 -54.47
N VAL A 193 -11.26 34.42 -54.41
CA VAL A 193 -10.40 34.29 -55.60
C VAL A 193 -10.98 33.24 -56.56
N GLY A 194 -11.37 32.07 -56.06
CA GLY A 194 -12.03 31.02 -56.86
C GLY A 194 -13.33 31.50 -57.52
N LEU A 195 -14.15 32.26 -56.77
CA LEU A 195 -15.39 32.84 -57.28
C LEU A 195 -15.12 33.91 -58.36
N CYS A 196 -14.13 34.77 -58.16
CA CYS A 196 -13.70 35.75 -59.17
C CYS A 196 -13.23 35.05 -60.45
N VAL A 197 -12.39 34.02 -60.31
CA VAL A 197 -11.88 33.23 -61.44
C VAL A 197 -13.04 32.57 -62.20
N LEU A 198 -14.00 31.98 -61.49
CA LEU A 198 -15.18 31.36 -62.08
C LEU A 198 -16.05 32.38 -62.82
N ARG A 199 -16.20 33.59 -62.27
CA ARG A 199 -17.01 34.66 -62.87
C ARG A 199 -16.33 35.32 -64.08
N LEU A 200 -15.00 35.43 -64.08
CA LEU A 200 -14.24 36.07 -65.16
C LEU A 200 -13.89 35.12 -66.31
N GLY A 201 -13.53 33.87 -66.02
CA GLY A 201 -13.05 32.92 -67.02
C GLY A 201 -13.89 31.66 -67.18
N GLY A 202 -14.99 31.53 -66.43
CA GLY A 202 -15.85 30.36 -66.46
C GLY A 202 -15.22 29.10 -65.86
N ALA A 203 -15.95 27.99 -65.92
CA ALA A 203 -15.60 26.75 -65.24
C ALA A 203 -14.26 26.15 -65.70
N ARG A 204 -13.90 26.29 -66.98
CA ARG A 204 -12.64 25.75 -67.52
C ARG A 204 -11.42 26.45 -66.95
N LEU A 205 -11.48 27.77 -66.76
CA LEU A 205 -10.35 28.52 -66.18
C LEU A 205 -10.21 28.20 -64.69
N ALA A 206 -11.32 28.08 -63.97
CA ALA A 206 -11.32 27.65 -62.58
C ALA A 206 -10.70 26.26 -62.41
N GLU A 207 -11.05 25.30 -63.28
CA GLU A 207 -10.50 23.95 -63.22
C GLU A 207 -8.99 23.89 -63.50
N ILE A 208 -8.50 24.69 -64.46
CA ILE A 208 -7.07 24.80 -64.74
C ILE A 208 -6.32 25.39 -63.53
N LEU A 209 -6.88 26.43 -62.91
CA LEU A 209 -6.26 27.08 -61.74
C LEU A 209 -6.34 26.22 -60.47
N HIS A 210 -7.40 25.42 -60.31
CA HIS A 210 -7.48 24.39 -59.28
C HIS A 210 -6.35 23.36 -59.43
N ARG A 211 -6.15 22.85 -60.65
CA ARG A 211 -5.11 21.83 -60.93
C ARG A 211 -3.69 22.38 -60.88
N ALA A 212 -3.48 23.63 -61.30
CA ALA A 212 -2.14 24.22 -61.40
C ALA A 212 -1.68 24.88 -60.09
N LEU A 213 -2.58 25.55 -59.37
CA LEU A 213 -2.25 26.37 -58.20
C LEU A 213 -2.93 25.86 -56.91
N GLY A 214 -3.77 24.83 -56.99
CA GLY A 214 -4.45 24.28 -55.81
C GLY A 214 -5.47 25.24 -55.21
N LEU A 215 -6.06 26.14 -56.00
CA LEU A 215 -7.14 27.08 -55.62
C LEU A 215 -8.51 26.37 -55.60
N PRO A 216 -9.52 26.83 -54.84
CA PRO A 216 -10.82 26.16 -54.75
C PRO A 216 -11.64 26.21 -56.05
#